data_AF-G3U5D7-F1
#
_entry.id   AF-G3U5D7-F1
#
_cell.length_a   1.000
_cell.length_b   1.000
_cell.length_c   1.000
_cell.angle_alpha   90.00
_cell.angle_beta   90.00
_cell.angle_gamma   90.00
#
_symmetry.space_group_name_H-M   'P 1'
#
loop_
_entity.id
_entity.type
_entity.pdbx_description
1 polymer ?
#
loop_
_entity_poly.entity_id
_entity_poly.type
_entity_poly.pdbx_seq_one_letter_code
_entity_poly.pdbx_strand_id
1 'polypeptide(L)'
;MSLMIPETFKHILQVLNTNIDEWQKIVFAITVAKGVREKYAHMVLRREDINLTKRAGELIEDDVEHVITIMIPDKQLNRQKDVKDGKQVIANGLDNKLHKAME
;
A
#
# COMPACT_ATOMS: atom_id res chain seq x y z
N MET A 1 -21.30 -18.38 12.68
CA MET A 1 -19.84 -18.63 12.57
C MET A 1 -19.20 -18.07 13.83
N SER A 2 -18.45 -18.90 14.55
CA SER A 2 -17.74 -18.49 15.78
C SER A 2 -16.59 -17.54 15.42
N LEU A 3 -16.44 -16.46 16.20
CA LEU A 3 -15.40 -15.46 15.99
C LEU A 3 -14.11 -15.92 16.69
N MET A 4 -13.36 -16.83 16.05
CA MET A 4 -11.99 -17.11 16.46
C MET A 4 -11.12 -15.97 15.95
N ILE A 5 -10.78 -15.02 16.84
CA ILE A 5 -9.79 -13.98 16.57
C ILE A 5 -8.42 -14.65 16.70
N PRO A 6 -7.59 -14.69 15.64
CA PRO A 6 -6.25 -15.25 15.75
C PRO A 6 -5.38 -14.42 16.72
N GLU A 7 -4.56 -15.08 17.55
CA GLU A 7 -3.68 -14.41 18.54
C GLU A 7 -2.66 -13.43 17.91
N THR A 8 -2.40 -13.56 16.61
CA THR A 8 -1.48 -12.71 15.84
C THR A 8 -2.17 -11.53 15.16
N PHE A 9 -3.43 -11.23 15.50
CA PHE A 9 -4.15 -10.12 14.89
C PHE A 9 -3.59 -8.78 15.36
N LYS A 10 -3.10 -7.99 14.40
CA LYS A 10 -2.62 -6.63 14.69
C LYS A 10 -3.77 -5.64 14.64
N HIS A 11 -4.00 -4.97 15.76
CA HIS A 11 -5.00 -3.92 15.91
C HIS A 11 -4.56 -2.56 15.36
N ILE A 12 -3.27 -2.35 15.15
CA ILE A 12 -2.76 -1.12 14.55
C ILE A 12 -1.65 -1.54 13.59
N LEU A 13 -1.85 -1.24 12.30
CA LEU A 13 -0.84 -1.43 11.27
C LEU A 13 -0.54 -0.08 10.61
N GLN A 14 0.73 0.29 10.60
CA GLN A 14 1.18 1.47 9.89
C GLN A 14 1.92 1.06 8.62
N VAL A 15 1.47 1.57 7.48
CA VAL A 15 2.11 1.35 6.18
C VAL A 15 2.30 2.71 5.53
N LEU A 16 3.52 3.00 5.06
CA LEU A 16 3.83 4.25 4.34
C LEU A 16 3.41 5.53 5.10
N ASN A 17 3.64 5.55 6.42
CA ASN A 17 3.26 6.63 7.33
C ASN A 17 1.74 6.87 7.45
N THR A 18 0.90 5.93 7.02
CA THR A 18 -0.56 5.97 7.18
C THR A 18 -1.04 4.83 8.07
N ASN A 19 -2.01 5.13 8.94
CA ASN A 19 -2.71 4.11 9.73
C ASN A 19 -3.73 3.40 8.84
N ILE A 20 -3.70 2.08 8.85
CA ILE A 20 -4.57 1.23 8.04
C ILE A 20 -5.60 0.53 8.93
N ASP A 21 -6.85 0.46 8.45
CA ASP A 21 -7.92 -0.30 9.10
C ASP A 21 -7.71 -1.82 8.97
N GLU A 22 -7.49 -2.48 10.09
CA GLU A 22 -7.19 -3.92 10.18
C GLU A 22 -8.39 -4.84 9.88
N TRP A 23 -9.61 -4.33 10.01
CA TRP A 23 -10.86 -5.06 9.74
C TRP A 23 -11.22 -5.13 8.26
N GLN A 24 -10.64 -4.23 7.46
CA GLN A 24 -10.87 -4.19 6.03
C GLN A 24 -10.07 -5.27 5.29
N LYS A 25 -10.53 -5.63 4.09
CA LYS A 25 -9.74 -6.46 3.19
C LYS A 25 -8.46 -5.72 2.81
N ILE A 26 -7.36 -6.45 2.69
CA ILE A 26 -6.02 -5.90 2.43
C ILE A 26 -6.03 -4.92 1.23
N VAL A 27 -6.79 -5.24 0.18
CA VAL A 27 -6.91 -4.40 -1.02
C VAL A 27 -7.35 -2.97 -0.68
N PHE A 28 -8.39 -2.82 0.14
CA PHE A 28 -8.93 -1.51 0.51
C PHE A 28 -8.08 -0.84 1.59
N ALA A 29 -7.59 -1.64 2.53
CA ALA A 29 -6.75 -1.19 3.62
C ALA A 29 -5.50 -0.44 3.08
N ILE A 30 -4.88 -1.00 2.02
CA ILE A 30 -3.72 -0.42 1.36
C ILE A 30 -4.04 0.87 0.57
N THR A 31 -5.27 1.02 0.06
CA THR A 31 -5.64 2.21 -0.74
C THR A 31 -5.74 3.51 0.07
N VAL A 32 -5.72 3.43 1.39
CA VAL A 32 -5.64 4.60 2.28
C VAL A 32 -4.35 5.39 2.05
N ALA A 33 -3.27 4.71 1.61
CA ALA A 33 -2.03 5.39 1.23
C ALA A 33 -2.24 6.24 -0.04
N LYS A 34 -1.97 7.56 0.08
CA LYS A 34 -2.10 8.50 -1.05
C LYS A 34 -1.26 8.06 -2.24
N GLY A 35 -1.88 8.00 -3.42
CA GLY A 35 -1.21 7.59 -4.66
C GLY A 35 -1.28 6.08 -4.93
N VAL A 36 -1.92 5.29 -4.07
CA VAL A 36 -2.25 3.88 -4.34
C VAL A 36 -3.72 3.80 -4.76
N ARG A 37 -3.98 3.23 -5.95
CA ARG A 37 -5.34 2.92 -6.42
C ARG A 37 -5.67 1.45 -6.22
N GLU A 38 -6.96 1.11 -6.16
CA GLU A 38 -7.42 -0.28 -5.98
C GLU A 38 -6.83 -1.25 -7.02
N LYS A 39 -6.83 -0.87 -8.31
CA LYS A 39 -6.21 -1.67 -9.39
C LYS A 39 -4.72 -1.91 -9.17
N TYR A 40 -4.05 -0.92 -8.59
CA TYR A 40 -2.62 -1.00 -8.30
C TYR A 40 -2.35 -1.91 -7.11
N ALA A 41 -3.12 -1.78 -6.02
CA ALA A 41 -3.07 -2.68 -4.88
C ALA A 41 -3.35 -4.14 -5.29
N HIS A 42 -4.38 -4.37 -6.12
CA HIS A 42 -4.68 -5.70 -6.66
C HIS A 42 -3.52 -6.32 -7.45
N MET A 43 -2.80 -5.52 -8.22
CA MET A 43 -1.65 -5.99 -9.00
C MET A 43 -0.46 -6.34 -8.09
N VAL A 44 -0.16 -5.49 -7.10
CA VAL A 44 0.93 -5.72 -6.13
C VAL A 44 0.67 -6.99 -5.32
N LEU A 45 -0.55 -7.15 -4.80
CA LEU A 45 -0.92 -8.33 -4.01
C LEU A 45 -0.91 -9.62 -4.82
N ARG A 46 -1.27 -9.57 -6.10
CA ARG A 46 -1.13 -10.71 -7.02
C ARG A 46 0.31 -11.03 -7.39
N ARG A 47 1.20 -10.05 -7.31
CA ARG A 47 2.63 -10.25 -7.62
C ARG A 47 3.36 -10.96 -6.49
N GLU A 48 2.93 -10.72 -5.25
CA GLU A 48 3.44 -11.35 -4.03
C GLU A 48 2.66 -12.60 -3.60
N ASP A 49 1.74 -13.09 -4.44
CA ASP A 49 0.89 -14.25 -4.13
C ASP A 49 0.14 -14.14 -2.78
N ILE A 50 -0.18 -12.91 -2.34
CA ILE A 50 -0.96 -12.65 -1.13
C ILE A 50 -2.45 -12.82 -1.46
N ASN A 51 -3.14 -13.64 -0.65
CA ASN A 51 -4.56 -13.86 -0.83
C ASN A 51 -5.39 -12.60 -0.56
N LEU A 52 -6.15 -12.17 -1.57
CA LEU A 52 -7.01 -10.98 -1.58
C LEU A 52 -8.18 -11.05 -0.58
N THR A 53 -8.53 -12.24 -0.09
CA THR A 53 -9.64 -12.41 0.87
C THR A 53 -9.22 -12.20 2.32
N LYS A 54 -7.91 -12.18 2.60
CA LYS A 54 -7.38 -11.95 3.94
C LYS A 54 -7.64 -10.52 4.42
N ARG A 55 -7.65 -10.35 5.73
CA ARG A 55 -7.77 -9.04 6.38
C ARG A 55 -6.41 -8.41 6.63
N ALA A 56 -6.35 -7.09 6.69
CA ALA A 56 -5.08 -6.39 6.90
C ALA A 56 -4.42 -6.72 8.25
N GLY A 57 -5.21 -6.97 9.30
CA GLY A 57 -4.68 -7.38 10.60
C GLY A 57 -4.11 -8.80 10.67
N GLU A 58 -4.28 -9.62 9.62
CA GLU A 58 -3.74 -10.99 9.54
C GLU A 58 -2.37 -11.05 8.84
N LEU A 59 -1.83 -9.90 8.41
CA LEU A 59 -0.54 -9.82 7.72
C LEU A 59 0.64 -9.91 8.69
N ILE A 60 1.68 -10.64 8.26
CA ILE A 60 2.98 -10.71 8.94
C ILE A 60 3.79 -9.45 8.60
N GLU A 61 4.71 -9.04 9.46
CA GLU A 61 5.58 -7.88 9.22
C GLU A 61 6.37 -8.01 7.91
N ASP A 62 6.92 -9.19 7.66
CA ASP A 62 7.68 -9.49 6.43
C ASP A 62 6.83 -9.25 5.18
N ASP A 63 5.58 -9.74 5.15
CA ASP A 63 4.66 -9.55 4.01
C ASP A 63 4.42 -8.05 3.74
N VAL A 64 4.36 -7.23 4.79
CA VAL A 64 4.16 -5.78 4.67
C VAL A 64 5.39 -5.10 4.07
N GLU A 65 6.60 -5.48 4.49
CA GLU A 65 7.85 -4.95 3.94
C GLU A 65 8.04 -5.31 2.46
N HIS A 66 7.68 -6.55 2.09
CA HIS A 66 7.70 -7.01 0.71
C HIS A 66 6.71 -6.23 -0.16
N VAL A 67 5.49 -5.99 0.33
CA VAL A 67 4.49 -5.15 -0.36
C VAL A 67 5.02 -3.73 -0.56
N ILE A 68 5.64 -3.11 0.46
CA ILE A 68 6.22 -1.76 0.35
C ILE A 68 7.34 -1.72 -0.70
N THR A 69 8.19 -2.74 -0.75
CA THR A 69 9.31 -2.82 -1.71
C THR A 69 8.80 -2.89 -3.14
N ILE A 70 7.75 -3.67 -3.40
CA ILE A 70 7.20 -3.88 -4.74
C ILE A 70 6.27 -2.76 -5.18
N MET A 71 5.78 -1.96 -4.23
CA MET A 71 5.04 -0.74 -4.52
C MET A 71 5.87 0.33 -5.26
N ILE A 72 7.15 0.10 -5.52
CA ILE A 72 8.02 0.97 -6.33
C ILE A 72 8.37 0.33 -7.69
N PRO A 73 7.41 0.04 -8.60
CA PRO A 73 7.68 -0.46 -9.94
C PRO A 73 8.06 0.67 -10.90
N ASP A 74 9.02 0.39 -11.78
CA ASP A 74 9.54 1.34 -12.78
C ASP A 74 8.54 1.74 -13.89
N LYS A 75 7.49 0.94 -14.12
CA LYS A 75 6.61 1.09 -15.30
C LYS A 75 5.23 1.68 -15.01
N GLN A 76 4.76 1.67 -13.77
CA GLN A 76 3.40 2.12 -13.43
C GLN A 76 3.43 3.38 -12.59
N LEU A 77 3.80 4.48 -13.23
CA LEU A 77 4.07 5.74 -12.57
C LEU A 77 2.78 6.52 -12.32
N ASN A 78 2.64 7.04 -11.10
CA ASN A 78 1.64 8.08 -10.80
C ASN A 78 1.90 9.38 -11.59
N ARG A 79 3.13 9.58 -12.09
CA ARG A 79 3.54 10.69 -12.96
C ARG A 79 4.49 10.18 -14.05
N GLN A 80 3.97 10.00 -15.26
CA GLN A 80 4.67 9.30 -16.36
C GLN A 80 5.68 10.17 -17.13
N LYS A 81 5.57 11.50 -17.04
CA LYS A 81 6.49 12.47 -17.65
C LYS A 81 7.11 13.38 -16.59
N ASP A 82 7.77 12.78 -15.61
CA ASP A 82 8.57 13.54 -14.66
C ASP A 82 9.93 13.89 -15.30
N VAL A 83 10.32 15.16 -15.25
CA VAL A 83 11.54 15.67 -15.91
C VAL A 83 12.80 15.29 -15.12
N LYS A 84 12.67 15.01 -13.81
CA LYS A 84 13.81 14.78 -12.91
C LYS A 84 13.98 13.31 -12.53
N ASP A 85 12.90 12.65 -12.09
CA ASP A 85 12.94 11.26 -11.61
C ASP A 85 11.70 10.49 -12.08
N GLY A 86 11.89 9.61 -13.07
CA GLY A 86 10.86 8.72 -13.62
C GLY A 86 10.49 7.55 -12.69
N LYS A 87 10.40 7.77 -11.38
CA LYS A 87 10.08 6.75 -10.36
C LYS A 87 8.68 6.97 -9.78
N GLN A 88 8.05 5.88 -9.35
CA GLN A 88 6.75 5.97 -8.70
C GLN A 88 6.89 6.71 -7.36
N VAL A 89 5.94 7.60 -7.09
CA VAL A 89 5.92 8.41 -5.88
C VAL A 89 4.59 8.20 -5.17
N ILE A 90 4.68 7.90 -3.88
CA ILE A 90 3.57 7.52 -3.02
C ILE A 90 3.66 8.34 -1.72
N ALA A 91 2.51 8.53 -1.05
CA ALA A 91 2.38 9.17 0.25
C ALA A 91 3.07 10.55 0.28
N ASN A 92 3.91 10.80 1.28
CA ASN A 92 4.57 12.09 1.50
C ASN A 92 5.41 12.55 0.30
N GLY A 93 5.98 11.61 -0.47
CA GLY A 93 6.71 11.96 -1.67
C GLY A 93 5.83 12.66 -2.71
N LEU A 94 4.55 12.26 -2.81
CA LEU A 94 3.61 12.83 -3.76
C LEU A 94 3.24 14.26 -3.36
N ASP A 95 2.92 14.47 -2.08
CA ASP A 95 2.59 15.79 -1.54
C ASP A 95 3.76 16.76 -1.75
N ASN A 96 5.01 16.33 -1.49
CA ASN A 96 6.21 17.14 -1.72
C ASN A 96 6.42 17.51 -3.20
N LYS A 97 6.16 16.58 -4.12
CA LYS A 97 6.28 16.85 -5.56
C LYS A 97 5.17 17.76 -6.08
N LEU A 98 3.96 17.65 -5.53
CA LEU A 98 2.86 18.56 -5.85
C LEU A 98 3.18 19.96 -5.35
N HIS A 99 3.67 20.10 -4.12
CA HIS A 99 4.05 21.39 -3.55
C HIS A 99 5.11 22.11 -4.40
N LYS A 100 6.23 21.43 -4.71
CA LYS A 100 7.31 21.98 -5.58
C LYS A 100 6.89 22.30 -7.01
N ALA A 101 5.75 21.80 -7.48
CA ALA A 101 5.24 22.08 -8.81
C ALA A 101 4.26 23.27 -8.82
N MET A 102 3.77 23.67 -7.65
CA MET A 102 2.94 24.86 -7.47
C MET A 102 3.75 26.11 -7.17
N GLU A 103 4.96 25.93 -6.65
CA GLU A 103 6.02 26.95 -6.58
C GLU A 103 6.69 27.13 -7.94
#